data_AF-A0A835BJV5-F1
#
_entry.id   AF-A0A835BJV5-F1
#
_cell.length_a   1.000
_cell.length_b   1.000
_cell.length_c   1.000
_cell.angle_alpha   90.00
_cell.angle_beta   90.00
_cell.angle_gamma   90.00
#
_symmetry.space_group_name_H-M   'P 1'
#
loop_
_entity.id
_entity.type
_entity.pdbx_description
1 polymer ?
#
loop_
_entity_poly.entity_id
_entity_poly.type
_entity_poly.pdbx_seq_one_letter_code
_entity_poly.pdbx_strand_id
1 'polypeptide(L)'
;MAEAIVGPLVGKLQDLVLSEANALVAVNGDIRSLQDKLMWMQAFLRHADQRRRNTYDELIRVLIKQIRDTAIDAEDAIDLFVLKVDLSRQNPTVKGV
;
A
#
# COMPACT_ATOMS: atom_id res chain seq x y z
N MET A 1 5.40 -38.23 21.52
CA MET A 1 4.06 -37.59 21.36
C MET A 1 4.17 -36.05 21.36
N ALA A 2 4.92 -35.43 22.27
CA ALA A 2 5.18 -33.98 22.26
C ALA A 2 5.95 -33.49 21.02
N GLU A 3 6.99 -34.20 20.56
CA GLU A 3 7.76 -33.82 19.35
C GLU A 3 6.91 -33.77 18.08
N ALA A 4 5.94 -34.67 17.95
CA ALA A 4 5.02 -34.71 16.80
C ALA A 4 4.06 -33.49 16.77
N ILE A 5 3.91 -32.78 17.88
CA ILE A 5 3.10 -31.56 18.02
C ILE A 5 3.98 -30.31 17.89
N VAL A 6 5.15 -30.33 18.52
CA VAL A 6 6.08 -29.19 18.55
C VAL A 6 6.72 -28.93 17.17
N GLY A 7 7.11 -29.98 16.44
CA GLY A 7 7.76 -29.84 15.12
C GLY A 7 6.90 -29.07 14.10
N PRO A 8 5.63 -29.45 13.86
CA PRO A 8 4.74 -28.73 12.95
C PRO A 8 4.44 -27.29 13.39
N LEU A 9 4.43 -27.01 14.70
CA LEU A 9 4.20 -25.66 15.22
C LEU A 9 5.40 -24.75 14.94
N VAL A 10 6.62 -25.26 15.07
CA VAL A 10 7.85 -24.53 14.70
C VAL A 10 7.87 -24.20 13.21
N GLY A 11 7.48 -25.14 12.35
CA GLY A 11 7.36 -24.88 10.90
C GLY A 11 6.36 -23.77 10.58
N LYS A 12 5.17 -23.81 11.20
CA LYS A 12 4.15 -22.75 11.02
C LYS A 12 4.63 -21.38 11.50
N LEU A 13 5.41 -21.32 12.59
CA LEU A 13 5.99 -20.07 13.07
C LEU A 13 7.06 -19.54 12.12
N GLN A 14 7.88 -20.41 11.54
CA GLN A 14 8.86 -20.03 10.52
C GLN A 14 8.16 -19.47 9.27
N ASP A 15 7.12 -20.14 8.78
CA ASP A 15 6.34 -19.68 7.63
C ASP A 15 5.66 -18.33 7.90
N LEU A 16 5.10 -18.13 9.10
CA LEU A 16 4.50 -16.87 9.50
C LEU A 16 5.52 -15.73 9.53
N VAL A 17 6.69 -15.96 10.13
CA VAL A 17 7.77 -14.96 10.19
C VAL A 17 8.28 -14.61 8.80
N LEU A 18 8.45 -15.59 7.91
CA LEU A 18 8.85 -15.35 6.52
C LEU A 18 7.79 -14.54 5.76
N SER A 19 6.50 -14.86 5.96
CA SER A 19 5.39 -14.12 5.35
C SER A 19 5.36 -12.66 5.80
N GLU A 20 5.47 -12.40 7.10
CA GLU A 20 5.49 -11.02 7.63
C GLU A 20 6.74 -10.25 7.19
N ALA A 21 7.91 -10.90 7.18
CA ALA A 21 9.13 -10.28 6.67
C ALA A 21 9.01 -9.86 5.20
N ASN A 22 8.42 -10.72 4.36
CA ASN A 22 8.17 -10.41 2.95
C ASN A 22 7.17 -9.25 2.78
N ALA A 23 6.11 -9.21 3.59
CA ALA A 23 5.15 -8.12 3.59
C ALA A 23 5.82 -6.78 3.98
N LEU A 24 6.67 -6.77 5.02
CA LEU A 24 7.42 -5.59 5.43
C LEU A 24 8.39 -5.10 4.33
N VAL A 25 9.03 -6.02 3.61
CA VAL A 25 9.90 -5.69 2.46
C VAL A 25 9.08 -5.07 1.32
N ALA A 26 7.92 -5.64 1.00
CA ALA A 26 7.04 -5.12 -0.05
C ALA A 26 6.54 -3.71 0.27
N VAL A 27 6.04 -3.49 1.49
CA VAL A 27 5.58 -2.18 1.96
C VAL A 27 6.71 -1.15 1.93
N ASN A 28 7.94 -1.53 2.30
CA ASN A 28 9.10 -0.65 2.19
C ASN A 28 9.42 -0.28 0.73
N GLY A 29 9.22 -1.20 -0.21
CA GLY A 29 9.33 -0.94 -1.65
C GLY A 29 8.30 0.09 -2.11
N ASP A 30 7.05 -0.06 -1.69
CA ASP A 30 5.97 0.86 -2.02
C ASP A 30 6.20 2.26 -1.43
N ILE A 31 6.70 2.35 -0.18
CA ILE A 31 7.05 3.62 0.45
C ILE A 31 8.16 4.35 -0.32
N ARG A 32 9.21 3.63 -0.75
CA ARG A 32 10.28 4.23 -1.57
C ARG A 32 9.76 4.72 -2.92
N SER A 33 8.93 3.92 -3.59
CA SER A 33 8.29 4.30 -4.85
C SER A 33 7.43 5.56 -4.69
N LEU A 34 6.67 5.66 -3.60
CA LEU A 34 5.90 6.86 -3.28
C LEU A 34 6.82 8.07 -3.01
N GLN A 35 7.89 7.88 -2.24
CA GLN A 35 8.88 8.92 -1.95
C GLN A 35 9.51 9.47 -3.24
N ASP A 36 9.91 8.59 -4.17
CA ASP A 36 10.49 8.98 -5.46
C ASP A 36 9.50 9.78 -6.31
N LYS A 37 8.24 9.35 -6.37
CA LYS A 37 7.16 10.08 -7.07
C LYS A 37 6.95 11.47 -6.46
N LEU A 38 6.92 11.57 -5.13
CA LEU A 38 6.77 12.86 -4.43
C LEU A 38 7.96 13.79 -4.69
N MET A 39 9.20 13.28 -4.72
CA MET A 39 10.38 14.06 -5.11
C MET A 39 10.27 14.58 -6.55
N TRP A 40 9.83 13.74 -7.48
CA TRP A 40 9.58 14.13 -8.87
C TRP A 40 8.52 15.22 -8.99
N MET A 41 7.40 15.09 -8.28
CA MET A 41 6.35 16.12 -8.25
C MET A 41 6.88 17.44 -7.69
N GLN A 42 7.69 17.39 -6.62
CA GLN A 42 8.30 18.59 -6.05
C GLN A 42 9.29 19.27 -7.02
N ALA A 43 10.11 18.49 -7.73
CA ALA A 43 11.02 19.00 -8.74
C ALA A 43 10.26 19.63 -9.93
N PHE A 44 9.18 18.96 -10.37
CA PHE A 44 8.29 19.47 -11.40
C PHE A 44 7.65 20.79 -11.00
N LEU A 45 7.10 20.90 -9.78
CA LEU A 45 6.49 22.13 -9.27
C LEU A 45 7.50 23.28 -9.21
N ARG A 46 8.75 23.04 -8.79
CA ARG A 46 9.82 24.07 -8.81
C ARG A 46 10.14 24.54 -10.23
N HIS A 47 10.24 23.61 -11.16
CA HIS A 47 10.49 23.91 -12.58
C HIS A 47 9.32 24.64 -13.24
N ALA A 48 8.11 24.27 -12.86
CA ALA A 48 6.87 24.90 -13.27
C ALA A 48 6.82 26.35 -12.74
N ASP A 49 7.09 26.57 -11.45
CA ASP A 49 7.12 27.91 -10.85
C ASP A 49 8.14 28.85 -11.52
N GLN A 50 9.27 28.32 -12.00
CA GLN A 50 10.26 29.08 -12.77
C GLN A 50 9.80 29.46 -14.19
N ARG A 51 8.77 28.80 -14.74
CA ARG A 51 8.30 28.94 -16.14
C ARG A 51 6.94 29.64 -16.30
N ARG A 52 6.37 30.20 -15.22
CA ARG A 52 5.03 30.83 -15.16
C ARG A 52 4.84 32.09 -16.01
N ARG A 53 4.90 32.02 -17.34
CA ARG A 53 4.47 33.15 -18.16
C ARG A 53 3.58 32.87 -19.37
N ASN A 54 3.05 31.65 -19.61
CA ASN A 54 1.77 31.43 -20.37
C ASN A 54 1.39 29.95 -20.68
N THR A 55 2.22 28.93 -20.41
CA THR A 55 1.90 27.49 -20.69
C THR A 55 1.32 26.72 -19.47
N TYR A 56 1.07 27.43 -18.37
CA TYR A 56 0.81 26.84 -17.03
C TYR A 56 -0.56 26.15 -16.92
N ASP A 57 -1.57 26.65 -17.62
CA ASP A 57 -2.97 26.28 -17.40
C ASP A 57 -3.31 24.85 -17.86
N GLU A 58 -2.71 24.40 -18.95
CA GLU A 58 -3.02 23.07 -19.51
C GLU A 58 -2.31 21.96 -18.72
N LEU A 59 -1.06 22.19 -18.32
CA LEU A 59 -0.30 21.28 -17.46
C LEU A 59 -0.89 21.19 -16.05
N ILE A 60 -1.37 22.30 -15.48
CA ILE A 60 -2.07 22.29 -14.19
C ILE A 60 -3.35 21.45 -14.28
N ARG A 61 -4.13 21.58 -15.35
CA ARG A 61 -5.37 20.80 -15.50
C ARG A 61 -5.11 19.30 -15.53
N VAL A 62 -4.07 18.87 -16.25
CA VAL A 62 -3.66 17.46 -16.29
C VAL A 62 -3.17 16.99 -14.92
N LEU A 63 -2.37 17.80 -14.22
CA LEU A 63 -1.87 17.45 -12.88
C LEU A 63 -2.99 17.35 -11.84
N ILE A 64 -3.94 18.30 -11.84
CA ILE A 64 -5.11 18.26 -10.97
C ILE A 64 -5.94 17.00 -11.21
N LYS A 65 -6.11 16.60 -12.48
CA LYS A 65 -6.80 15.37 -12.84
C LYS A 65 -6.08 14.15 -12.26
N GLN A 66 -4.78 14.02 -12.50
CA GLN A 66 -3.99 12.87 -12.01
C GLN A 66 -3.97 12.76 -10.48
N ILE A 67 -3.86 13.89 -9.77
CA ILE A 67 -3.90 13.90 -8.30
C ILE A 67 -5.27 13.45 -7.79
N ARG A 68 -6.35 13.90 -8.44
CA ARG A 68 -7.71 13.47 -8.08
C ARG A 68 -7.92 11.98 -8.32
N ASP A 69 -7.52 11.49 -9.50
CA ASP A 69 -7.65 10.07 -9.85
C ASP A 69 -6.87 9.20 -8.84
N THR A 70 -5.63 9.60 -8.50
CA THR A 70 -4.81 8.89 -7.50
C THR A 70 -5.42 8.92 -6.09
N ALA A 71 -6.07 10.02 -5.70
CA ALA A 71 -6.73 10.13 -4.40
C ALA A 71 -7.94 9.19 -4.31
N ILE A 72 -8.70 9.05 -5.40
CA ILE A 72 -9.82 8.10 -5.50
C ILE A 72 -9.31 6.66 -5.42
N ASP A 73 -8.27 6.31 -6.18
CA ASP A 73 -7.67 4.97 -6.12
C ASP A 73 -7.18 4.62 -4.70
N ALA A 74 -6.65 5.59 -3.96
CA ALA A 74 -6.22 5.41 -2.58
C ALA A 74 -7.39 5.23 -1.61
N GLU A 75 -8.49 5.98 -1.81
CA GLU A 75 -9.74 5.82 -1.05
C GLU A 75 -10.32 4.40 -1.24
N ASP A 76 -10.42 3.94 -2.49
CA ASP A 76 -10.89 2.60 -2.82
C ASP A 76 -10.02 1.50 -2.19
N ALA A 77 -8.70 1.68 -2.17
CA ALA A 77 -7.77 0.74 -1.54
C ALA A 77 -7.96 0.66 -0.01
N ILE A 78 -8.22 1.80 0.64
CA ILE A 78 -8.51 1.87 2.08
C ILE A 78 -9.84 1.19 2.39
N ASP A 79 -10.89 1.50 1.62
CA ASP A 79 -12.22 0.92 1.80
C ASP A 79 -12.19 -0.61 1.62
N LEU A 80 -11.48 -1.10 0.61
CA LEU A 80 -11.30 -2.53 0.39
C LEU A 80 -10.55 -3.21 1.55
N PHE A 81 -9.55 -2.53 2.12
CA PHE A 81 -8.82 -3.04 3.28
C PHE A 81 -9.73 -3.15 4.51
N VAL A 82 -10.51 -2.10 4.81
CA VAL A 82 -11.47 -2.08 5.92
C VAL A 82 -12.49 -3.21 5.76
N LEU A 83 -13.06 -3.37 4.57
CA LEU A 83 -14.02 -4.45 4.27
C LEU A 83 -13.42 -5.85 4.53
N LYS A 84 -12.17 -6.09 4.09
CA LYS A 84 -11.49 -7.38 4.32
C LYS A 84 -11.26 -7.64 5.81
N VAL A 85 -10.89 -6.62 6.58
CA VAL A 85 -10.69 -6.73 8.03
C VAL A 85 -12.01 -7.06 8.73
N ASP A 86 -13.10 -6.41 8.37
CA ASP A 86 -14.41 -6.66 8.97
C ASP A 86 -14.99 -8.03 8.63
N LEU A 87 -14.84 -8.49 7.38
CA LEU A 87 -15.21 -9.85 6.99
C LEU A 87 -14.39 -10.92 7.73
N SER A 88 -13.10 -10.65 7.96
CA SER A 88 -12.24 -11.54 8.74
C SER A 88 -12.63 -11.59 10.23
N ARG A 89 -13.26 -10.54 10.75
CA ARG A 89 -13.81 -10.48 12.12
C ARG A 89 -15.18 -11.15 12.24
N GLN A 90 -15.99 -11.14 11.18
CA GLN A 90 -17.34 -11.72 11.15
C GLN A 90 -17.40 -13.21 10.78
N ASN A 91 -16.28 -13.80 10.33
CA ASN A 91 -16.14 -15.25 10.23
C ASN A 91 -15.52 -15.78 11.53
N PRO A 92 -16.29 -16.08 12.59
CA PRO A 92 -15.81 -17.01 13.59
C PRO A 92 -15.63 -18.32 12.84
N THR A 93 -14.39 -18.77 12.69
CA THR A 93 -14.11 -20.13 12.26
C THR A 93 -14.90 -21.07 13.17
N VAL A 94 -16.03 -21.58 12.66
CA VAL A 94 -16.71 -22.75 13.18
C VAL A 94 -15.76 -23.91 12.89
N LYS A 95 -14.81 -24.15 13.79
CA LYS A 95 -14.15 -25.46 13.91
C LYS A 95 -14.88 -26.24 14.98
N GLY A 96 -16.06 -26.74 14.58
CA GLY A 96 -16.66 -27.93 15.13
C GLY A 96 -16.56 -29.04 14.09
N VAL A 97 -16.33 -30.25 14.58
CA VAL A 97 -16.10 -31.54 13.90
C VAL A 97 -14.64 -31.81 13.52
#